data_AF-A0A0B2QMG8-F1
#
_entry.id   AF-A0A0B2QMG8-F1
#
_cell.length_a   1.000
_cell.length_b   1.000
_cell.length_c   1.000
_cell.angle_alpha   90.00
_cell.angle_beta   90.00
_cell.angle_gamma   90.00
#
_symmetry.space_group_name_H-M   'P 1'
#
loop_
_entity.id
_entity.type
_entity.pdbx_description
1 polymer ?
#
loop_
_entity_poly.entity_id
_entity_poly.type
_entity_poly.pdbx_seq_one_letter_code
_entity_poly.pdbx_strand_id
1 'polypeptide(L)' 'CDNNSTIQLSKNSVFHGRSKHIDIRFHFLRDLTRDKIVELSYCNSQEQVADIMTKPLKLEQF' A
#
# COMPACT_ATOMS: atom_id res chain seq x y z
N CYS A 1 6.37 -2.01 -1.74
CA CYS A 1 5.04 -1.48 -2.11
C CYS A 1 5.21 -0.70 -3.41
N ASP A 2 4.40 -1.02 -4.40
CA ASP A 2 4.38 -0.32 -5.70
C ASP A 2 3.59 0.99 -5.68
N ASN A 3 2.70 1.16 -4.70
CA ASN A 3 1.94 2.40 -4.52
C ASN A 3 2.75 3.47 -3.76
N ASN A 4 3.40 4.36 -4.52
CA ASN A 4 4.12 5.51 -3.98
C ASN A 4 3.25 6.45 -3.13
N SER A 5 1.96 6.61 -3.46
CA SER A 5 1.06 7.43 -2.66
C SER A 5 0.89 6.84 -1.26
N THR A 6 0.76 5.51 -1.13
CA THR A 6 0.68 4.84 0.17
C THR A 6 1.95 5.02 1.00
N ILE A 7 3.14 4.96 0.37
CA ILE A 7 4.42 5.17 1.06
C ILE A 7 4.56 6.62 1.52
N GLN A 8 4.17 7.60 0.69
CA GLN A 8 4.19 9.01 1.07
C GLN A 8 3.20 9.30 2.18
N LEU A 9 2.04 8.68 2.13
CA LEU A 9 1.01 8.78 3.15
C LEU A 9 1.49 8.22 4.50
N SER A 10 2.07 7.03 4.54
CA SER A 10 2.57 6.48 5.82
C SER A 10 3.63 7.39 6.49
N LYS A 11 4.33 8.22 5.69
CA LYS A 11 5.37 9.17 6.15
C LYS A 11 4.82 10.57 6.47
N ASN A 12 3.82 11.05 5.76
CA ASN A 12 3.30 12.43 5.86
C ASN A 12 1.78 12.49 6.04
N SER A 13 1.30 13.32 6.97
CA SER A 13 -0.13 13.45 7.31
C SER A 13 -0.97 14.33 6.38
N VAL A 14 -0.43 14.78 5.25
CA VAL A 14 -1.12 15.74 4.38
C VAL A 14 -2.13 14.99 3.51
N PHE A 15 -3.31 14.74 4.07
CA PHE A 15 -4.46 14.24 3.34
C PHE A 15 -5.64 15.20 3.52
N HIS A 16 -6.20 15.66 2.41
CA HIS A 16 -7.38 16.52 2.37
C HIS A 16 -8.49 15.77 1.60
N GLY A 17 -9.15 14.76 2.20
CA GLY A 17 -10.28 14.11 1.50
C GLY A 17 -10.92 12.85 2.09
N ARG A 18 -12.09 13.02 2.73
CA ARG A 18 -13.34 12.19 2.76
C ARG A 18 -13.33 10.70 2.31
N SER A 19 -12.37 9.87 2.70
CA SER A 19 -12.44 8.41 2.49
C SER A 19 -12.12 7.63 3.77
N LYS A 20 -13.16 7.33 4.55
CA LYS A 20 -13.06 6.66 5.85
C LYS A 20 -12.22 5.37 5.83
N HIS A 21 -12.29 4.59 4.76
CA HIS A 21 -11.51 3.34 4.63
C HIS A 21 -10.01 3.59 4.41
N ILE A 22 -9.65 4.70 3.76
CA ILE A 22 -8.26 5.16 3.60
C ILE A 22 -7.77 5.69 4.94
N ASP A 23 -8.56 6.52 5.62
CA ASP A 23 -8.20 7.11 6.91
C ASP A 23 -7.86 6.05 7.97
N ILE A 24 -8.69 5.00 8.10
CA ILE A 24 -8.45 3.92 9.07
C ILE A 24 -7.16 3.15 8.75
N ARG A 25 -6.97 2.75 7.49
CA ARG A 25 -5.78 2.00 7.07
C ARG A 25 -4.51 2.84 7.17
N PHE A 26 -4.63 4.13 6.87
CA PHE A 26 -3.56 5.11 7.01
C PHE A 26 -3.08 5.22 8.46
N HIS A 27 -4.01 5.45 9.39
CA HIS A 27 -3.67 5.61 10.80
C HIS A 27 -2.97 4.36 11.33
N PHE A 28 -3.53 3.18 11.04
CA PHE A 28 -2.93 1.91 11.41
C PHE A 28 -1.51 1.73 10.86
N LEU A 29 -1.32 1.97 9.56
CA LEU A 29 -0.02 1.80 8.91
C LEU A 29 1.03 2.80 9.40
N ARG A 30 0.62 4.04 9.69
CA ARG A 30 1.47 5.07 10.24
C ARG A 30 1.92 4.73 11.65
N ASP A 31 1.04 4.21 12.49
CA ASP A 31 1.39 3.83 13.86
C ASP A 31 2.40 2.68 13.86
N LEU A 32 2.18 1.65 13.02
CA LEU A 32 3.17 0.56 12.83
C LEU A 32 4.53 1.06 12.31
N THR A 33 4.53 2.05 11.42
CA THR A 33 5.77 2.63 10.88
C THR A 33 6.49 3.48 11.94
N ARG A 34 5.73 4.25 12.74
CA ARG A 34 6.25 5.05 13.84
C ARG A 34 6.87 4.18 14.93
N ASP A 35 6.22 3.08 15.27
CA ASP A 35 6.69 2.11 16.26
C ASP A 35 7.82 1.23 15.71
N LYS A 36 8.25 1.46 14.45
CA LYS A 36 9.30 0.71 13.74
C LYS A 36 9.00 -0.79 13.64
N ILE A 37 7.72 -1.16 13.72
CA ILE A 37 7.25 -2.54 13.54
C ILE A 37 7.31 -2.92 12.06
N VAL A 38 7.06 -1.94 11.17
CA VAL A 38 7.06 -2.12 9.72
C VAL A 38 7.80 -0.96 9.05
N GLU A 39 8.56 -1.26 7.99
CA GLU A 39 9.14 -0.27 7.09
C GLU A 39 8.51 -0.38 5.70
N LEU A 40 8.15 0.76 5.11
CA LEU A 40 7.61 0.82 3.76
C LEU A 40 8.67 1.30 2.77
N SER A 41 9.10 0.36 1.92
CA SER A 41 9.99 0.59 0.79
C SER A 41 9.24 0.48 -0.54
N TYR A 42 9.71 1.24 -1.53
CA TYR A 42 9.21 1.11 -2.89
C TYR A 42 9.66 -0.23 -3.49
N CYS A 43 8.78 -0.87 -4.25
CA CYS A 43 9.06 -2.08 -5.01
C CYS A 43 8.30 -1.98 -6.34
N ASN A 44 8.92 -2.36 -7.45
CA ASN A 44 8.24 -2.36 -8.74
C ASN A 44 7.09 -3.38 -8.73
N SER A 45 5.94 -3.08 -9.34
CA SER A 45 4.82 -4.03 -9.43
C SER A 45 5.20 -5.38 -10.08
N GLN A 46 6.20 -5.40 -10.97
CA GLN A 46 6.71 -6.65 -11.55
C GLN A 46 7.52 -7.50 -10.56
N GLU A 47 8.08 -6.87 -9.54
CA GLU A 47 8.86 -7.51 -8.48
C GLU A 47 7.98 -7.80 -7.24
N GLN A 48 6.78 -7.25 -7.19
CA GLN A 48 5.84 -7.42 -6.08
C GLN A 48 5.13 -8.77 -6.18
N VAL A 49 5.69 -9.79 -5.51
CA VAL A 49 5.11 -11.16 -5.48
C VAL A 49 3.67 -11.19 -4.96
N ALA A 50 3.25 -10.23 -4.13
CA ALA A 50 1.85 -10.13 -3.71
C ALA A 50 0.87 -9.92 -4.88
N ASP A 51 1.33 -9.38 -6.01
CA ASP A 51 0.48 -9.17 -7.18
C ASP A 51 -0.01 -10.48 -7.79
N ILE A 52 0.81 -11.54 -7.79
CA ILE A 52 0.35 -12.85 -8.30
C ILE A 52 -0.76 -13.45 -7.42
N MET A 53 -0.80 -13.10 -6.13
CA MET A 53 -1.80 -13.58 -5.18
C MET A 53 -3.08 -12.75 -5.19
N THR A 54 -3.03 -11.52 -5.72
CA THR A 54 -4.17 -10.57 -5.71
C THR A 54 -4.78 -10.36 -7.09
N LYS A 55 -4.03 -10.64 -8.16
CA LYS A 55 -4.52 -10.56 -9.54
C LYS A 55 -5.25 -11.87 -9.91
N PRO A 56 -6.39 -11.78 -10.60
CA PRO A 56 -7.01 -12.96 -11.16
C PRO A 56 -6.06 -13.62 -12.17
N LEU A 57 -6.06 -14.95 -12.18
CA LEU A 57 -5.36 -15.71 -13.22
C LEU A 57 -5.95 -15.30 -14.57
N LYS A 58 -5.07 -15.00 -15.54
CA LYS A 58 -5.53 -14.76 -16.91
C LYS A 58 -6.22 -16.04 -17.38
N LEU A 59 -7.46 -15.92 -17.83
CA LEU A 59 -8.11 -17.00 -18.56
C LEU A 59 -7.34 -17.22 -19.86
N GLU A 60 -7.02 -18.47 -20.18
CA GLU A 60 -6.50 -18.82 -21.51
C GLU A 60 -7.52 -18.33 -22.54
N GLN A 61 -7.11 -17.37 -23.37
CA GLN A 61 -7.84 -17.02 -24.59
C GLN A 61 -7.43 -18.05 -25.64
N PHE A 62 -8.31 -19.02 -25.87
CA PHE A 62 -8.27 -19.92 -27.02
C PHE A 62 -8.68 -19.19 -28.30
#